data_AF-A0ABD3SH63-F1
#
_entry.id   AF-A0ABD3SH63-F1
#
_cell.length_a   1.000
_cell.length_b   1.000
_cell.length_c   1.000
_cell.angle_alpha   90.00
_cell.angle_beta   90.00
_cell.angle_gamma   90.00
#
_symmetry.space_group_name_H-M   'P 1'
#
loop_
_entity.id
_entity.type
_entity.pdbx_description
1 polymer ?
#
loop_
_entity_poly.entity_id
_entity_poly.type
_entity_poly.pdbx_seq_one_letter_code
_entity_poly.pdbx_strand_id
1 'polypeptide(L)'
;MANHSTRIEVMVKIEFILTPSDRDALLLENKLIKQHQPLYSILLKDDESYPYICATIGDAFPQLIIAPTRNDDSRYRYFGPYPKYMELFSILEAIEEEYDLRSMRFQA
;
A
#
# COMPACT_ATOMS: atom_id res chain seq x y z
N MET A 1 -38.77 -13.61 -4.94
CA MET A 1 -37.92 -13.11 -3.83
C MET A 1 -36.54 -12.91 -4.41
N ALA A 2 -36.01 -11.69 -4.38
CA ALA A 2 -34.77 -11.35 -5.09
C ALA A 2 -33.60 -12.17 -4.51
N ASN A 3 -32.86 -12.84 -5.40
CA ASN A 3 -31.72 -13.70 -5.06
C ASN A 3 -30.52 -12.79 -4.77
N HIS A 4 -30.46 -12.23 -3.56
CA HIS A 4 -29.36 -11.37 -3.14
C HIS A 4 -28.09 -12.19 -2.92
N SER A 5 -26.92 -11.64 -3.25
CA SER A 5 -25.64 -12.26 -2.88
C SER A 5 -25.52 -12.29 -1.35
N THR A 6 -24.90 -13.33 -0.79
CA THR A 6 -24.68 -13.50 0.67
C THR A 6 -24.07 -12.26 1.34
N ARG A 7 -23.25 -11.48 0.62
CA ARG A 7 -22.70 -10.21 1.12
C ARG A 7 -23.77 -9.14 1.33
N ILE A 8 -24.74 -9.06 0.42
CA ILE A 8 -25.84 -8.09 0.46
C ILE A 8 -26.79 -8.44 1.60
N GLU A 9 -27.03 -9.73 1.84
CA GLU A 9 -27.88 -10.22 2.94
C GLU A 9 -27.34 -9.80 4.33
N VAL A 10 -26.02 -9.73 4.49
CA VAL A 10 -25.38 -9.23 5.72
C VAL A 10 -25.50 -7.70 5.86
N MET A 11 -25.63 -6.97 4.75
CA MET A 11 -25.69 -5.49 4.71
C MET A 11 -27.11 -4.91 4.75
N VAL A 12 -28.15 -5.72 4.96
CA VAL A 12 -29.56 -5.30 4.84
C VAL A 12 -29.97 -4.24 5.88
N LYS A 13 -29.20 -4.04 6.96
CA LYS A 13 -29.48 -3.01 7.97
C LYS A 13 -28.56 -1.80 7.77
N ILE A 14 -29.17 -0.68 7.37
CA ILE A 14 -28.49 0.62 7.27
C ILE A 14 -29.06 1.53 8.35
N GLU A 15 -28.17 2.15 9.12
CA GLU A 15 -28.50 3.15 10.15
C GLU A 15 -27.80 4.47 9.80
N PHE A 16 -28.45 5.60 10.07
CA PHE A 16 -27.91 6.94 9.80
C PHE A 16 -27.74 7.71 11.11
N ILE A 17 -26.61 8.40 11.25
CA ILE A 17 -26.32 9.27 12.39
C ILE A 17 -26.09 10.69 11.85
N LEU A 18 -26.93 11.64 12.29
CA LEU A 18 -26.79 13.04 11.91
C LEU A 18 -25.61 13.65 12.65
N THR A 19 -24.75 14.35 11.91
CA THR A 19 -23.60 15.07 12.46
C THR A 19 -23.64 16.55 12.06
N PRO A 20 -23.00 17.45 12.84
CA PRO A 20 -23.06 18.90 12.58
C PRO A 20 -22.21 19.36 11.38
N SER A 21 -21.22 18.57 10.97
CA SER A 21 -20.29 18.89 9.87
C SER A 21 -19.73 17.63 9.22
N ASP A 22 -19.26 17.75 7.97
CA ASP A 22 -18.60 16.64 7.25
C ASP A 22 -17.37 16.11 8.00
N ARG A 23 -16.64 16.99 8.69
CA ARG A 23 -15.49 16.61 9.51
C ARG A 23 -15.89 15.74 10.69
N ASP A 24 -17.01 16.06 11.34
CA ASP A 24 -17.54 15.27 12.45
C ASP A 24 -18.08 13.92 11.96
N ALA A 25 -18.68 13.87 10.76
CA ALA A 25 -19.07 12.63 10.10
C ALA A 25 -17.86 11.70 9.89
N LEU A 26 -16.76 12.23 9.34
CA LEU A 26 -15.54 11.46 9.10
C LEU A 26 -14.90 10.97 10.41
N LEU A 27 -14.89 11.81 11.45
CA LEU A 27 -14.37 11.41 12.77
C LEU A 27 -15.24 10.31 13.40
N LEU A 28 -16.56 10.43 13.30
CA LEU A 28 -17.50 9.44 13.81
C LEU A 28 -17.34 8.11 13.07
N GLU A 29 -17.24 8.13 11.75
CA GLU A 29 -16.96 6.97 10.92
C GLU A 29 -15.67 6.27 11.38
N ASN A 30 -14.56 7.02 11.51
CA ASN A 30 -13.28 6.46 11.91
C ASN A 30 -13.36 5.77 13.29
N LYS A 31 -14.11 6.36 14.24
CA LYS A 31 -14.35 5.76 15.56
C LYS A 31 -15.16 4.46 15.46
N LEU A 32 -16.23 4.46 14.68
CA LEU A 32 -17.10 3.29 14.52
C LEU A 32 -16.39 2.13 13.82
N ILE A 33 -15.61 2.44 12.78
CA ILE A 33 -14.77 1.47 12.06
C ILE A 33 -13.77 0.82 13.03
N LYS A 34 -13.07 1.63 13.84
CA LYS A 34 -12.10 1.12 14.82
C LYS A 34 -12.75 0.25 15.90
N GLN A 35 -13.95 0.60 16.35
CA GLN A 35 -14.69 -0.13 17.39
C GLN A 35 -15.25 -1.45 16.88
N HIS A 36 -15.79 -1.48 15.66
CA HIS A 36 -16.53 -2.65 15.15
C HIS A 36 -15.70 -3.54 14.22
N GLN A 37 -14.52 -3.09 13.76
CA GLN A 37 -13.61 -3.83 12.87
C GLN A 37 -14.36 -4.61 11.77
N PRO A 38 -15.19 -3.94 10.96
CA PRO A 38 -16.09 -4.64 10.07
C PRO A 38 -15.33 -5.45 9.02
N LEU A 39 -15.76 -6.68 8.78
CA LEU A 39 -15.11 -7.67 7.92
C LEU A 39 -14.85 -7.20 6.47
N TYR A 40 -15.59 -6.21 6.00
CA TYR A 40 -15.51 -5.69 4.63
C TYR A 40 -14.96 -4.26 4.55
N SER A 41 -14.34 -3.72 5.61
CA SER A 41 -13.61 -2.46 5.50
C SER A 41 -12.35 -2.67 4.68
N ILE A 42 -12.32 -2.09 3.47
CA ILE A 42 -11.20 -2.19 2.54
C ILE A 42 -10.04 -1.32 3.05
N LEU A 43 -10.34 -0.13 3.59
CA LEU A 43 -9.38 0.85 4.11
C LEU A 43 -8.57 0.39 5.34
N LEU A 44 -9.03 -0.63 6.07
CA LEU A 44 -8.30 -1.21 7.22
C LEU A 44 -7.62 -2.55 6.89
N LYS A 45 -7.91 -3.12 5.72
CA LYS A 45 -7.41 -4.45 5.33
C LYS A 45 -6.14 -4.40 4.51
N ASP A 46 -6.00 -3.37 3.68
CA ASP A 46 -4.76 -3.13 2.99
C ASP A 46 -3.99 -2.07 3.78
N ASP A 47 -3.03 -2.51 4.59
CA ASP A 47 -1.79 -1.74 4.66
C ASP A 47 -1.39 -1.58 3.20
N GLU A 48 -1.68 -0.41 2.61
CA GLU A 48 -1.12 -0.02 1.32
C GLU A 48 0.39 0.01 1.53
N SER A 49 1.02 -1.17 1.42
CA SER A 49 2.44 -1.35 1.56
C SER A 49 3.02 -0.71 0.31
N TYR A 50 3.15 0.61 0.38
CA TYR A 50 3.69 1.41 -0.68
C TYR A 50 5.13 0.95 -0.89
N PRO A 51 5.42 0.32 -2.03
CA PRO A 51 6.75 -0.17 -2.27
C PRO A 51 7.75 1.00 -2.34
N TYR A 52 8.98 0.67 -1.98
CA TYR A 52 10.14 1.53 -2.03
C TYR A 52 11.10 1.00 -3.09
N ILE A 53 11.93 1.87 -3.63
CA ILE A 53 13.16 1.49 -4.32
C ILE A 53 14.27 1.48 -3.27
N CYS A 54 14.94 0.36 -3.08
CA CYS A 54 16.03 0.18 -2.13
C CYS A 54 17.35 0.04 -2.88
N ALA A 55 18.34 0.85 -2.53
CA ALA A 55 19.72 0.71 -2.97
C ALA A 55 20.55 -0.02 -1.90
N THR A 56 21.17 -1.15 -2.27
CA THR A 56 22.00 -1.97 -1.38
C THR A 56 23.45 -1.45 -1.30
N ILE A 57 23.62 -0.23 -0.79
CA ILE A 57 24.93 0.46 -0.75
C ILE A 57 25.99 -0.24 0.12
N GLY A 58 25.59 -1.10 1.05
CA GLY A 58 26.51 -1.84 1.93
C GLY A 58 27.07 -3.14 1.34
N ASP A 59 26.57 -3.57 0.17
CA ASP A 59 26.99 -4.82 -0.47
C ASP A 59 28.16 -4.58 -1.44
N ALA A 60 28.96 -5.62 -1.67
CA ALA A 60 30.09 -5.56 -2.62
C ALA A 60 29.65 -5.20 -4.05
N PHE A 61 28.39 -5.47 -4.39
CA PHE A 61 27.74 -5.12 -5.65
C PHE A 61 26.41 -4.42 -5.36
N PRO A 62 26.37 -3.08 -5.32
CA PRO A 62 25.14 -2.34 -5.05
C PRO A 62 24.09 -2.58 -6.14
N GLN A 63 22.85 -2.78 -5.72
CA GLN A 63 21.70 -3.03 -6.61
C GLN A 63 20.51 -2.16 -6.20
N LEU A 64 19.66 -1.86 -7.18
CA LEU A 64 18.36 -1.24 -6.96
C LEU A 64 17.29 -2.34 -6.97
N ILE A 65 16.55 -2.48 -5.88
CA ILE A 65 15.50 -3.48 -5.72
C ILE A 65 14.18 -2.83 -5.27
N ILE A 66 13.05 -3.43 -5.66
CA ILE A 66 11.74 -3.02 -5.15
C ILE A 66 11.50 -3.71 -3.81
N ALA A 67 11.30 -2.95 -2.74
CA ALA A 67 11.06 -3.45 -1.40
C ALA A 67 9.66 -3.06 -0.91
N PRO A 68 8.80 -4.01 -0.50
CA PRO A 68 7.47 -3.69 0.02
C PRO A 68 7.54 -2.94 1.35
N THR A 69 8.62 -3.12 2.10
CA THR A 69 8.84 -2.53 3.42
C THR A 69 10.27 -1.99 3.55
N ARG A 70 10.44 -1.06 4.49
CA ARG A 70 11.73 -0.46 4.83
C ARG A 70 12.40 -1.22 5.97
N ASN A 71 13.71 -1.44 5.86
CA ASN A 71 14.60 -1.84 6.95
C ASN A 71 15.41 -0.60 7.41
N ASP A 72 15.73 -0.52 8.70
CA ASP A 72 16.50 0.60 9.28
C ASP A 72 18.02 0.34 9.30
N ASP A 73 18.49 -0.77 8.73
CA ASP A 73 19.93 -1.02 8.55
C ASP A 73 20.55 0.02 7.60
N SER A 74 21.63 0.65 8.06
CA SER A 74 22.44 1.64 7.33
C SER A 74 23.00 1.17 5.99
N ARG A 75 23.03 -0.15 5.73
CA ARG A 75 23.45 -0.75 4.46
C ARG A 75 22.44 -0.59 3.33
N TYR A 76 21.21 -0.17 3.66
CA TYR A 76 20.12 0.01 2.70
C TYR A 76 19.68 1.47 2.64
N ARG A 77 19.49 1.97 1.41
CA ARG A 77 18.95 3.31 1.18
C ARG A 77 17.62 3.22 0.46
N TYR A 78 16.56 3.69 1.10
CA TYR A 78 15.21 3.62 0.55
C TYR A 78 14.79 4.96 -0.06
N PHE A 79 14.16 4.88 -1.23
CA PHE A 79 13.51 5.96 -1.96
C PHE A 79 12.04 5.58 -2.18
N GLY A 80 11.10 6.49 -1.94
CA GLY A 80 9.68 6.16 -1.83
C GLY A 80 9.15 6.55 -0.44
N PRO A 81 7.86 6.34 -0.10
CA PRO A 81 6.90 5.38 -0.64
C PRO A 81 6.28 5.76 -1.99
N TYR A 82 6.06 4.77 -2.87
CA TYR A 82 5.44 4.99 -4.17
C TYR A 82 4.02 4.40 -4.22
N PRO A 83 3.04 5.11 -4.82
CA PRO A 83 1.63 4.73 -4.78
C PRO A 83 1.27 3.52 -5.65
N LYS A 84 2.03 3.23 -6.71
CA LYS A 84 1.75 2.12 -7.63
C LYS A 84 3.00 1.32 -7.96
N TYR A 85 2.94 0.00 -7.77
CA TYR A 85 4.00 -0.94 -8.15
C TYR A 85 4.46 -0.77 -9.61
N MET A 86 3.53 -0.52 -10.53
CA MET A 86 3.83 -0.35 -11.96
C MET A 86 4.72 0.84 -12.26
N GLU A 87 4.59 1.93 -11.51
CA GLU A 87 5.37 3.16 -11.75
C GLU A 87 6.84 2.97 -11.32
N LEU A 88 7.13 2.08 -10.35
CA LEU A 88 8.52 1.79 -9.94
C LEU A 88 9.29 1.06 -11.02
N PHE A 89 8.66 0.15 -11.76
CA PHE A 89 9.34 -0.56 -12.84
C PHE A 89 9.82 0.41 -13.92
N SER A 90 8.98 1.38 -14.32
CA SER A 90 9.38 2.40 -15.29
C SER A 90 10.48 3.32 -14.77
N ILE A 91 10.46 3.66 -13.47
CA ILE A 91 11.53 4.46 -12.84
C ILE A 91 12.84 3.65 -12.82
N LEU A 92 12.77 2.37 -12.47
CA LEU A 92 13.93 1.49 -12.44
C LEU A 92 14.55 1.34 -13.82
N GLU A 93 13.73 1.05 -14.84
CA GLU A 93 14.17 0.95 -16.24
C GLU A 93 14.84 2.25 -16.70
N ALA A 94 14.24 3.41 -16.42
CA ALA A 94 14.84 4.70 -16.80
C ALA A 94 16.19 4.96 -16.12
N ILE A 95 16.35 4.57 -14.84
CA ILE A 95 17.62 4.70 -14.13
C ILE A 95 18.67 3.72 -14.67
N GLU A 96 18.26 2.50 -15.00
CA GLU A 96 19.14 1.48 -15.60
C GLU A 96 19.63 1.91 -16.99
N GLU A 97 18.76 2.50 -17.81
CA GLU A 97 19.10 3.04 -19.14
C GLU A 97 20.08 4.21 -19.07
N GLU A 98 19.84 5.18 -18.18
CA GLU A 98 20.66 6.40 -18.09
C GLU A 98 22.08 6.12 -17.57
N TYR A 99 22.21 5.18 -16.63
CA TYR A 99 23.47 4.95 -15.90
C TYR A 99 24.21 3.66 -16.30
N ASP A 100 23.76 2.93 -17.34
CA ASP A 100 24.25 1.59 -17.73
C ASP A 100 24.40 0.67 -16.51
N LEU A 101 23.45 0.78 -15.57
CA LEU A 101 23.43 -0.02 -14.37
C LEU A 101 22.96 -1.40 -14.78
N ARG A 102 23.92 -2.30 -14.98
CA ARG A 102 23.65 -3.68 -15.37
C ARG A 102 22.83 -4.34 -14.25
N SER A 103 21.51 -4.47 -14.44
CA SER A 103 20.68 -5.25 -13.54
C SER A 103 21.06 -6.71 -13.69
N MET A 104 21.89 -7.20 -12.77
CA MET A 104 22.07 -8.64 -12.61
C MET A 104 20.78 -9.16 -12.01
N ARG A 105 19.82 -9.45 -12.89
CA ARG A 105 18.61 -10.22 -12.60
C ARG A 105 19.04 -11.56 -12.02
N PHE A 106 19.05 -11.68 -10.70
CA PHE A 106 19.11 -12.99 -10.07
C PHE A 106 17.74 -13.66 -10.27
N GLN A 107 17.67 -14.58 -11.23
CA GLN A 107 16.68 -15.65 -11.21
C GLN A 107 17.14 -16.70 -10.21
N ALA A 108 16.47 -16.79 -9.05
CA ALA A 108 16.17 -18.03 -8.32
C ALA A 108 15.37 -17.69 -7.05
#